data_AF-A0A8H8RKM1-F1
#
_entry.id   AF-A0A8H8RKM1-F1
#
_cell.length_a   1.000
_cell.length_b   1.000
_cell.length_c   1.000
_cell.angle_alpha   90.00
_cell.angle_beta   90.00
_cell.angle_gamma   90.00
#
_symmetry.space_group_name_H-M   'P 1'
#
loop_
_entity.id
_entity.type
_entity.pdbx_description
1 polymer ?
#
loop_
_entity_poly.entity_id
_entity_poly.type
_entity_poly.pdbx_seq_one_letter_code
_entity_poly.pdbx_strand_id
1 'polypeptide(L)'
;MATLNSSLPYQGSVPYLNLNGSDVLKSLGRFIQPADVLSYLWSFVTIWRLLVVLLVLGNLKNIPLMWHLRIVNAFRFACKSQRPKVPVTWEHIFQPLITTNHAPIMEIDFNLHKSNSSYFSDLDVARTHLVCTLFSKGLEHFRGGTAAMNGSKEPLFGLALGAVSCSFKRELKPYETYELWTRVLTWDEKWFYIVTHFVRKDKVVPNKYSLYPQQGSSGAKDSKKSGSASITDDTLSNKAIVATALSKCVFKQGRKTVSPALMLKISGLLPVMSLDETPSPQLHGDRDQASLQSSRSSDSGIEMDDSKEMRDLEKIENERLRGMSVATTLAAQAQDPLEMEFTAEGDALGRHTDGTGITGVVSTLAQLAHLTRTQIL
;
A
#
# COMPACT_ATOMS: atom_id res chain seq x y z
N MET A 1 5.68 21.03 72.18
CA MET A 1 5.53 22.51 72.13
C MET A 1 6.89 23.11 71.83
N ALA A 2 7.05 23.60 70.59
CA ALA A 2 7.40 24.99 70.26
C ALA A 2 8.94 25.22 70.20
N THR A 3 9.61 25.02 69.05
CA THR A 3 9.75 25.88 67.84
C THR A 3 10.66 27.10 67.98
N LEU A 4 11.66 27.16 67.10
CA LEU A 4 12.14 28.29 66.25
C LEU A 4 13.68 28.30 66.16
N ASN A 5 14.24 27.86 65.02
CA ASN A 5 14.62 28.67 63.84
C ASN A 5 15.93 29.43 64.01
N SER A 6 16.95 29.13 63.20
CA SER A 6 17.38 30.01 62.08
C SER A 6 18.72 29.59 61.46
N SER A 7 18.70 29.32 60.15
CA SER A 7 19.69 29.70 59.12
C SER A 7 21.19 29.44 59.35
N LEU A 8 21.70 28.39 58.69
CA LEU A 8 23.10 28.28 58.24
C LEU A 8 23.18 28.77 56.78
N PRO A 9 24.06 29.72 56.43
CA PRO A 9 24.42 29.96 55.04
C PRO A 9 25.48 28.94 54.60
N TYR A 10 25.14 28.11 53.62
CA TYR A 10 26.12 27.26 52.94
C TYR A 10 26.97 28.16 52.03
N GLN A 11 28.18 28.49 52.50
CA GLN A 11 29.18 29.24 51.75
C GLN A 11 29.70 28.33 50.62
N GLY A 12 29.21 28.53 49.41
CA GLY A 12 29.76 27.90 48.21
C GLY A 12 31.17 28.41 47.98
N SER A 13 32.18 27.59 48.28
CA SER A 13 33.57 27.83 47.90
C SER A 13 33.72 27.69 46.40
N VAL A 14 33.79 28.81 45.70
CA VAL A 14 34.31 28.91 44.32
C VAL A 14 35.80 28.58 44.38
N PRO A 15 36.31 27.54 43.69
CA PRO A 15 37.74 27.34 43.59
C PRO A 15 38.32 28.44 42.70
N TYR A 16 39.05 29.37 43.31
CA TYR A 16 39.96 30.24 42.58
C TYR A 16 40.98 29.39 41.82
N LEU A 17 40.87 29.37 40.49
CA LEU A 17 41.90 28.89 39.59
C LEU A 17 43.11 29.82 39.68
N ASN A 18 44.07 29.45 40.52
CA ASN A 18 45.38 30.10 40.56
C ASN A 18 46.20 29.55 39.39
N LEU A 19 46.08 30.18 38.23
CA LEU A 19 46.77 29.80 37.00
C LEU A 19 48.20 30.36 37.03
N ASN A 20 49.15 29.54 37.52
CA ASN A 20 50.55 29.72 37.15
C ASN A 20 50.69 29.38 35.66
N GLY A 21 51.14 30.35 34.86
CA GLY A 21 51.28 30.23 33.40
C GLY A 21 52.22 29.12 32.90
N SER A 22 52.95 28.44 33.79
CA SER A 22 53.78 27.27 33.47
C SER A 22 53.01 25.94 33.40
N ASP A 23 51.80 25.86 33.99
CA ASP A 23 51.03 24.61 34.05
C ASP A 23 50.06 24.44 32.89
N VAL A 24 49.68 25.54 32.22
CA VAL A 24 48.81 25.51 31.02
C VAL A 24 49.55 24.88 29.84
N LEU A 25 50.84 25.19 29.67
CA LEU A 25 51.69 24.58 28.63
C LEU A 25 52.06 23.11 28.93
N LYS A 26 52.14 22.71 30.21
CA LYS A 26 52.32 21.30 30.60
C LYS A 26 51.02 20.49 30.56
N SER A 27 49.86 21.13 30.72
CA SER A 27 48.54 20.51 30.61
C SER A 27 48.08 20.34 29.15
N LEU A 28 48.47 21.23 28.24
CA LEU A 28 48.24 21.09 26.79
C LEU A 28 49.18 20.06 26.13
N GLY A 29 50.23 19.64 26.84
CA GLY A 29 51.22 18.65 26.41
C GLY A 29 51.08 17.27 27.05
N ARG A 30 49.92 16.91 27.63
CA ARG A 30 49.63 15.49 27.89
C ARG A 30 49.39 14.82 26.54
N PHE A 31 50.47 14.24 26.02
CA PHE A 31 50.46 13.31 24.89
C PHE A 31 49.24 12.40 24.99
N ILE A 32 48.29 12.59 24.05
CA ILE A 32 47.27 11.60 23.80
C ILE A 32 48.03 10.30 23.51
N GLN A 33 47.95 9.31 24.40
CA GLN A 33 48.70 8.08 24.16
C GLN A 33 48.12 7.43 22.90
N PRO A 34 48.93 6.75 22.07
CA PRO A 34 48.42 6.06 20.89
C PRO A 34 47.27 5.10 21.20
N ALA A 35 47.27 4.51 22.40
CA ALA A 35 46.19 3.68 22.92
C ALA A 35 44.88 4.47 23.14
N ASP A 36 44.96 5.72 23.62
CA ASP A 36 43.80 6.59 23.78
C ASP A 36 43.24 6.97 22.41
N VAL A 37 44.08 7.35 21.43
CA VAL A 37 43.66 7.63 20.05
C VAL A 37 42.95 6.41 19.43
N LEU A 38 43.53 5.22 19.59
CA LEU A 38 42.94 3.98 19.07
C LEU A 38 41.60 3.66 19.75
N SER A 39 41.48 3.91 21.05
CA SER A 39 40.22 3.72 21.79
C SER A 39 39.14 4.72 21.36
N TYR A 40 39.49 5.98 21.10
CA TYR A 40 38.56 6.99 20.58
C TYR A 40 38.12 6.69 19.16
N LEU A 41 39.07 6.29 18.29
CA LEU A 41 38.76 5.87 16.92
C LEU A 41 37.87 4.62 16.92
N TRP A 42 38.16 3.64 17.78
CA TRP A 42 37.34 2.44 17.93
C TRP A 42 35.94 2.79 18.44
N SER A 43 35.83 3.61 19.48
CA SER A 43 34.55 4.10 20.02
C SER A 43 33.75 4.85 18.96
N PHE A 44 34.38 5.77 18.23
CA PHE A 44 33.77 6.50 17.13
C PHE A 44 33.25 5.56 16.05
N VAL A 45 34.06 4.60 15.60
CA VAL A 45 33.65 3.56 14.63
C VAL A 45 32.49 2.72 15.18
N THR A 46 32.47 2.37 16.46
CA THR A 46 31.35 1.61 17.06
C THR A 46 30.06 2.42 17.16
N ILE A 47 30.13 3.72 17.45
CA ILE A 47 28.96 4.61 17.45
C ILE A 47 28.39 4.70 16.05
N TRP A 48 29.21 4.92 15.02
CA TRP A 48 28.73 4.94 13.64
C TRP A 48 28.14 3.61 13.20
N ARG A 49 28.74 2.49 13.58
CA ARG A 49 28.16 1.16 13.34
C ARG A 49 26.79 1.01 14.00
N LEU A 50 26.65 1.46 15.25
CA LEU A 50 25.38 1.44 15.96
C LEU A 50 24.34 2.35 15.28
N LEU A 51 24.72 3.55 14.87
CA LEU A 51 23.83 4.48 14.14
C LEU A 51 23.40 3.90 12.79
N VAL A 52 24.30 3.26 12.05
CA VAL A 52 23.96 2.57 10.79
C VAL A 52 23.01 1.40 11.04
N VAL A 53 23.24 0.59 12.08
CA VAL A 53 22.33 -0.50 12.44
C VAL A 53 20.95 0.05 12.81
N LEU A 54 20.87 1.10 13.63
CA LEU A 54 19.61 1.76 13.97
C LEU A 54 18.92 2.36 12.75
N LEU A 55 19.67 2.95 11.82
CA LEU A 55 19.12 3.47 10.56
C LEU A 55 18.56 2.35 9.69
N VAL A 56 19.28 1.22 9.56
CA VAL A 56 18.81 0.05 8.80
C VAL A 56 17.57 -0.56 9.44
N LEU A 57 17.58 -0.76 10.77
CA LEU A 57 16.44 -1.32 11.50
C LEU A 57 15.21 -0.41 11.47
N GLY A 58 15.41 0.91 11.61
CA GLY A 58 14.34 1.91 11.50
C GLY A 58 13.78 2.06 10.08
N ASN A 59 14.53 1.65 9.05
CA ASN A 59 14.14 1.75 7.66
C ASN A 59 14.13 0.40 6.93
N LEU A 60 13.84 -0.70 7.64
CA LEU A 60 13.76 -2.03 7.02
C LEU A 60 12.85 -2.04 5.80
N LYS A 61 11.78 -1.24 5.81
CA LYS A 61 10.86 -1.06 4.68
C LYS A 61 11.54 -0.55 3.40
N ASN A 62 12.59 0.26 3.53
CA ASN A 62 13.26 0.96 2.41
C ASN A 62 14.60 0.32 2.01
N ILE A 63 15.02 -0.79 2.64
CA ILE A 63 16.22 -1.48 2.19
C ILE A 63 16.00 -2.10 0.79
N PRO A 64 17.06 -2.25 -0.02
CA PRO A 64 16.97 -2.87 -1.34
C PRO A 64 16.22 -4.20 -1.30
N LEU A 65 15.41 -4.45 -2.34
CA LEU A 65 14.58 -5.65 -2.50
C LEU A 65 13.44 -5.84 -1.49
N MET A 66 13.34 -5.07 -0.40
CA MET A 66 12.27 -5.24 0.58
C MET A 66 10.88 -5.02 -0.02
N TRP A 67 10.73 -4.04 -0.91
CA TRP A 67 9.48 -3.84 -1.66
C TRP A 67 9.05 -5.12 -2.40
N HIS A 68 9.98 -5.78 -3.09
CA HIS A 68 9.71 -7.03 -3.81
C HIS A 68 9.29 -8.15 -2.84
N LEU A 69 9.97 -8.27 -1.69
CA LEU A 69 9.62 -9.26 -0.67
C LEU A 69 8.22 -9.03 -0.10
N ARG A 70 7.81 -7.78 0.11
CA ARG A 70 6.45 -7.43 0.54
C ARG A 70 5.40 -7.82 -0.50
N ILE A 71 5.70 -7.63 -1.79
CA ILE A 71 4.86 -8.08 -2.90
C ILE A 71 4.77 -9.62 -2.93
N VAL A 72 5.89 -10.32 -2.85
CA VAL A 72 5.94 -11.80 -2.80
C VAL A 72 5.18 -12.35 -1.58
N ASN A 73 5.28 -11.70 -0.42
CA ASN A 73 4.52 -12.07 0.77
C ASN A 73 3.00 -12.01 0.54
N ALA A 74 2.50 -11.09 -0.29
CA ALA A 74 1.08 -11.05 -0.64
C ALA A 74 0.66 -12.28 -1.48
N PHE A 75 1.53 -12.79 -2.36
CA PHE A 75 1.27 -13.98 -3.17
C PHE A 75 1.06 -15.26 -2.36
N ARG A 76 1.45 -15.30 -1.08
CA ARG A 76 1.12 -16.43 -0.21
C ARG A 76 -0.39 -16.68 -0.18
N PHE A 77 -1.22 -15.63 -0.21
CA PHE A 77 -2.68 -15.78 -0.20
C PHE A 77 -3.26 -16.37 -1.49
N ALA A 78 -2.49 -16.41 -2.58
CA ALA A 78 -2.87 -17.16 -3.78
C ALA A 78 -2.64 -18.69 -3.61
N CYS A 79 -1.73 -19.09 -2.71
CA CYS A 79 -1.41 -20.49 -2.43
C CYS A 79 -2.55 -21.16 -1.64
N LYS A 80 -3.01 -22.35 -2.09
CA LYS A 80 -4.14 -23.08 -1.48
C LYS A 80 -4.05 -23.24 0.03
N SER A 81 -2.86 -23.57 0.54
CA SER A 81 -2.62 -23.82 1.97
C SER A 81 -2.70 -22.58 2.85
N GLN A 82 -2.66 -21.38 2.26
CA GLN A 82 -2.62 -20.09 2.97
C GLN A 82 -3.83 -19.21 2.65
N ARG A 83 -4.81 -19.72 1.90
CA ARG A 83 -6.07 -19.03 1.64
C ARG A 83 -6.89 -18.89 2.93
N PRO A 84 -7.78 -17.87 3.00
CA PRO A 84 -8.77 -17.80 4.08
C PRO A 84 -9.58 -19.10 4.15
N LYS A 85 -9.92 -19.52 5.37
CA LYS A 85 -10.79 -20.70 5.60
C LYS A 85 -12.21 -20.46 5.09
N VAL A 86 -12.67 -19.21 5.18
CA VAL A 86 -13.95 -18.78 4.63
C VAL A 86 -13.77 -18.58 3.12
N PRO A 87 -14.55 -19.27 2.26
CA PRO A 87 -14.46 -19.06 0.83
C PRO A 87 -14.88 -17.64 0.47
N VAL A 88 -14.16 -17.02 -0.46
CA VAL A 88 -14.53 -15.70 -0.98
C VAL A 88 -15.78 -15.85 -1.85
N THR A 89 -16.72 -14.92 -1.68
CA THR A 89 -18.03 -14.89 -2.37
C THR A 89 -18.29 -13.47 -2.88
N TRP A 90 -19.40 -13.28 -3.62
CA TRP A 90 -19.82 -11.99 -4.16
C TRP A 90 -19.99 -10.89 -3.09
N GLU A 91 -20.37 -11.25 -1.86
CA GLU A 91 -20.51 -10.30 -0.74
C GLU A 91 -19.20 -9.56 -0.41
N HIS A 92 -18.06 -10.15 -0.79
CA HIS A 92 -16.73 -9.66 -0.46
C HIS A 92 -16.14 -8.74 -1.53
N ILE A 93 -16.72 -8.63 -2.73
CA ILE A 93 -16.16 -7.85 -3.86
C ILE A 93 -15.83 -6.42 -3.41
N PHE A 94 -16.80 -5.75 -2.80
CA PHE A 94 -16.70 -4.35 -2.43
C PHE A 94 -16.24 -4.14 -0.98
N GLN A 95 -15.93 -5.20 -0.24
CA GLN A 95 -15.45 -5.07 1.13
C GLN A 95 -13.96 -4.69 1.15
N PRO A 96 -13.53 -3.80 2.07
CA PRO A 96 -12.13 -3.43 2.18
C PRO A 96 -11.31 -4.52 2.86
N LEU A 97 -10.13 -4.78 2.29
CA LEU A 97 -9.04 -5.43 2.99
C LEU A 97 -8.18 -4.36 3.67
N ILE A 98 -7.88 -4.56 4.95
CA ILE A 98 -7.11 -3.62 5.77
C ILE A 98 -5.68 -4.14 5.91
N THR A 99 -4.70 -3.29 5.62
CA THR A 99 -3.28 -3.56 5.89
C THR A 99 -2.69 -2.41 6.71
N THR A 100 -1.81 -2.71 7.67
CA THR A 100 -1.20 -1.70 8.54
C THR A 100 0.23 -1.38 8.11
N ASN A 101 0.63 -0.12 8.22
CA ASN A 101 1.95 0.35 7.84
C ASN A 101 2.34 1.62 8.62
N HIS A 102 3.58 2.08 8.44
CA HIS A 102 4.09 3.33 9.00
C HIS A 102 5.03 4.04 8.01
N ALA A 103 5.35 5.30 8.31
CA ALA A 103 6.24 6.16 7.53
C ALA A 103 7.65 6.21 8.17
N PRO A 104 8.58 5.31 7.81
CA PRO A 104 9.95 5.37 8.31
C PRO A 104 10.67 6.63 7.82
N ILE A 105 11.78 6.99 8.46
CA ILE A 105 12.47 8.27 8.22
C ILE A 105 12.90 8.47 6.76
N MET A 106 13.24 7.40 6.02
CA MET A 106 13.60 7.46 4.60
C MET A 106 12.42 7.74 3.66
N GLU A 107 11.20 7.80 4.17
CA GLU A 107 10.00 8.22 3.43
C GLU A 107 9.56 9.64 3.78
N ILE A 108 10.29 10.32 4.67
CA ILE A 108 9.98 11.66 5.12
C ILE A 108 10.65 12.67 4.20
N ASP A 109 9.88 13.63 3.69
CA ASP A 109 10.37 14.68 2.82
C ASP A 109 10.97 15.87 3.60
N PHE A 110 11.35 16.90 2.85
CA PHE A 110 11.89 18.15 3.40
C PHE A 110 10.92 18.85 4.37
N ASN A 111 9.61 18.66 4.19
CA ASN A 111 8.58 19.26 5.04
C ASN A 111 8.27 18.41 6.28
N LEU A 112 9.08 17.39 6.58
CA LEU A 112 8.98 16.52 7.76
C LEU A 112 7.70 15.67 7.81
N HIS A 113 7.12 15.36 6.65
CA HIS A 113 5.99 14.46 6.54
C HIS A 113 6.24 13.38 5.48
N LYS A 114 5.42 12.34 5.49
CA LYS A 114 5.49 11.28 4.47
C LYS A 114 5.41 11.90 3.07
N SER A 115 6.47 11.70 2.29
CA SER A 115 6.57 12.18 0.91
C SER A 115 5.44 11.61 0.06
N ASN A 116 4.83 12.47 -0.76
CA ASN A 116 3.72 12.11 -1.65
C ASN A 116 4.04 10.89 -2.55
N SER A 117 5.29 10.76 -3.01
CA SER A 117 5.73 9.65 -3.85
C SER A 117 5.73 8.31 -3.11
N SER A 118 6.02 8.31 -1.82
CA SER A 118 6.14 7.09 -1.02
C SER A 118 4.79 6.39 -0.77
N TYR A 119 3.66 7.09 -0.95
CA TYR A 119 2.32 6.50 -0.85
C TYR A 119 2.10 5.41 -1.92
N PHE A 120 2.63 5.60 -3.13
CA PHE A 120 2.42 4.66 -4.24
C PHE A 120 3.07 3.30 -3.98
N SER A 121 4.22 3.26 -3.31
CA SER A 121 4.87 2.01 -2.91
C SER A 121 4.00 1.16 -1.97
N ASP A 122 3.20 1.82 -1.12
CA ASP A 122 2.28 1.14 -0.20
C ASP A 122 0.99 0.72 -0.92
N LEU A 123 0.54 1.49 -1.92
CA LEU A 123 -0.56 1.10 -2.80
C LEU A 123 -0.25 -0.19 -3.55
N ASP A 124 0.96 -0.38 -4.05
CA ASP A 124 1.34 -1.61 -4.75
C ASP A 124 1.18 -2.84 -3.85
N VAL A 125 1.66 -2.75 -2.61
CA VAL A 125 1.57 -3.83 -1.63
C VAL A 125 0.11 -4.09 -1.26
N ALA A 126 -0.67 -3.04 -0.94
CA ALA A 126 -2.06 -3.20 -0.53
C ALA A 126 -2.95 -3.76 -1.66
N ARG A 127 -2.77 -3.28 -2.91
CA ARG A 127 -3.46 -3.83 -4.09
C ARG A 127 -3.11 -5.30 -4.30
N THR A 128 -1.84 -5.67 -4.18
CA THR A 128 -1.41 -7.05 -4.35
C THR A 128 -2.03 -7.96 -3.27
N HIS A 129 -2.09 -7.50 -2.02
CA HIS A 129 -2.78 -8.22 -0.94
C HIS A 129 -4.27 -8.41 -1.23
N LEU A 130 -4.98 -7.36 -1.66
CA LEU A 130 -6.39 -7.47 -2.04
C LEU A 130 -6.58 -8.49 -3.17
N VAL A 131 -5.80 -8.37 -4.23
CA VAL A 131 -5.94 -9.19 -5.43
C VAL A 131 -5.61 -10.66 -5.14
N CYS A 132 -4.51 -10.93 -4.43
CA CYS A 132 -4.15 -12.30 -4.06
C CYS A 132 -5.18 -12.95 -3.13
N THR A 133 -5.88 -12.16 -2.32
CA THR A 133 -6.93 -12.66 -1.42
C THR A 133 -8.23 -12.94 -2.17
N LEU A 134 -8.78 -11.93 -2.87
CA LEU A 134 -10.08 -12.03 -3.54
C LEU A 134 -10.04 -12.96 -4.75
N PHE A 135 -8.97 -12.89 -5.54
CA PHE A 135 -8.86 -13.57 -6.83
C PHE A 135 -7.98 -14.82 -6.78
N SER A 136 -7.79 -15.41 -5.60
CA SER A 136 -6.91 -16.56 -5.39
C SER A 136 -7.21 -17.75 -6.32
N LYS A 137 -8.50 -18.04 -6.58
CA LYS A 137 -8.95 -19.08 -7.52
C LYS A 137 -8.67 -18.71 -8.98
N GLY A 138 -8.96 -17.48 -9.40
CA GLY A 138 -8.65 -17.02 -10.75
C GLY A 138 -7.16 -16.98 -11.03
N LEU A 139 -6.35 -16.54 -10.05
CA LEU A 139 -4.89 -16.58 -10.12
C LEU A 139 -4.38 -18.01 -10.30
N GLU A 140 -4.94 -18.97 -9.57
CA GLU A 140 -4.61 -20.39 -9.74
C GLU A 140 -4.93 -20.89 -11.15
N HIS A 141 -6.12 -20.54 -11.67
CA HIS A 141 -6.56 -20.93 -13.01
C HIS A 141 -5.62 -20.37 -14.09
N PHE A 142 -5.34 -19.06 -14.08
CA PHE A 142 -4.52 -18.43 -15.12
C PHE A 142 -3.02 -18.70 -15.01
N ARG A 143 -2.51 -19.07 -13.82
CA ARG A 143 -1.09 -19.37 -13.58
C ARG A 143 -0.76 -20.86 -13.64
N GLY A 144 -1.74 -21.73 -13.92
CA GLY A 144 -1.54 -23.18 -13.91
C GLY A 144 -1.20 -23.73 -12.51
N GLY A 145 -1.77 -23.14 -11.46
CA GLY A 145 -1.51 -23.53 -10.07
C GLY A 145 -0.18 -23.03 -9.51
N THR A 146 0.51 -23.87 -8.73
CA THR A 146 1.82 -23.55 -8.14
C THR A 146 2.97 -23.57 -9.14
N ALA A 147 2.72 -24.02 -10.38
CA ALA A 147 3.73 -24.15 -11.43
C ALA A 147 4.39 -22.79 -11.79
N ALA A 148 3.66 -21.68 -11.67
CA ALA A 148 4.21 -20.34 -11.94
C ALA A 148 5.25 -19.85 -10.92
N MET A 149 5.38 -20.48 -9.75
CA MET A 149 6.49 -20.21 -8.82
C MET A 149 7.71 -21.10 -9.11
N ASN A 150 7.54 -22.15 -9.92
CA ASN A 150 8.54 -23.16 -10.22
C ASN A 150 9.16 -23.00 -11.63
N GLY A 151 8.98 -21.84 -12.27
CA GLY A 151 9.53 -21.57 -13.61
C GLY A 151 8.69 -22.12 -14.77
N SER A 152 7.36 -22.15 -14.65
CA SER A 152 6.47 -22.54 -15.76
C SER A 152 6.71 -21.70 -17.02
N LYS A 153 6.61 -22.33 -18.19
CA LYS A 153 6.63 -21.67 -19.51
C LYS A 153 5.35 -20.88 -19.83
N GLU A 154 4.33 -20.99 -18.98
CA GLU A 154 3.07 -20.26 -19.14
C GLU A 154 3.29 -18.74 -19.01
N PRO A 155 2.59 -17.93 -19.83
CA PRO A 155 2.70 -16.47 -19.79
C PRO A 155 2.38 -15.93 -18.40
N LEU A 156 3.23 -15.03 -17.90
CA LEU A 156 3.04 -14.40 -16.59
C LEU A 156 1.66 -13.74 -16.52
N PHE A 157 0.85 -14.20 -15.56
CA PHE A 157 -0.43 -13.59 -15.25
C PHE A 157 -0.29 -12.62 -14.06
N GLY A 158 -0.77 -11.40 -14.25
CA GLY A 158 -0.71 -10.36 -13.24
C GLY A 158 -1.68 -9.22 -13.48
N LEU A 159 -1.73 -8.31 -12.50
CA LEU A 159 -2.50 -7.08 -12.58
C LEU A 159 -1.54 -5.93 -12.89
N ALA A 160 -1.59 -5.40 -14.11
CA ALA A 160 -0.79 -4.26 -14.51
C ALA A 160 -1.48 -2.95 -14.12
N LEU A 161 -0.72 -1.97 -13.61
CA LEU A 161 -1.23 -0.63 -13.32
C LEU A 161 -1.17 0.22 -14.60
N GLY A 162 -2.30 0.79 -15.01
CA GLY A 162 -2.40 1.69 -16.16
C GLY A 162 -2.42 3.16 -15.78
N ALA A 163 -3.07 3.50 -14.67
CA ALA A 163 -3.08 4.85 -14.12
C ALA A 163 -3.34 4.82 -12.61
N VAL A 164 -2.87 5.85 -11.91
CA VAL A 164 -3.17 6.05 -10.49
C VAL A 164 -3.33 7.55 -10.23
N SER A 165 -4.33 7.90 -9.43
CA SER A 165 -4.49 9.23 -8.87
C SER A 165 -4.53 9.12 -7.35
N CYS A 166 -3.90 10.05 -6.65
CA CYS A 166 -3.93 10.13 -5.20
C CYS A 166 -4.18 11.56 -4.76
N SER A 167 -5.18 11.73 -3.89
CA SER A 167 -5.49 12.99 -3.24
C SER A 167 -5.05 12.95 -1.79
N PHE A 168 -4.18 13.88 -1.40
CA PHE A 168 -3.65 14.03 -0.05
C PHE A 168 -4.50 15.06 0.71
N LYS A 169 -5.10 14.65 1.82
CA LYS A 169 -5.98 15.49 2.65
C LYS A 169 -5.26 16.00 3.91
N ARG A 170 -4.40 15.17 4.51
CA ARG A 170 -3.68 15.46 5.75
C ARG A 170 -2.33 14.78 5.72
N GLU A 171 -1.38 15.37 6.43
CA GLU A 171 -0.03 14.84 6.59
C GLU A 171 0.00 13.59 7.50
N LEU A 172 0.98 12.72 7.22
CA LEU A 172 1.40 11.60 8.07
C LEU A 172 2.79 11.92 8.61
N LYS A 173 2.95 11.85 9.93
CA LYS A 173 4.20 12.17 10.63
C LYS A 173 5.19 11.00 10.59
N PRO A 174 6.49 11.25 10.84
CA PRO A 174 7.48 10.19 10.98
C PRO A 174 7.04 9.13 11.99
N TYR A 175 7.10 7.86 11.56
CA TYR A 175 6.67 6.67 12.29
C TYR A 175 5.21 6.66 12.74
N GLU A 176 4.36 7.58 12.24
CA GLU A 176 2.92 7.50 12.44
C GLU A 176 2.39 6.23 11.78
N THR A 177 1.64 5.43 12.55
CA THR A 177 1.04 4.19 12.04
C THR A 177 -0.32 4.50 11.41
N TYR A 178 -0.52 3.96 10.22
CA TYR A 178 -1.75 4.11 9.44
C TYR A 178 -2.18 2.77 8.84
N GLU A 179 -3.41 2.74 8.38
CA GLU A 179 -4.03 1.60 7.73
C GLU A 179 -4.40 1.96 6.29
N LEU A 180 -4.20 1.01 5.39
CA LEU A 180 -4.67 1.08 4.02
C LEU A 180 -5.93 0.22 3.91
N TRP A 181 -7.05 0.87 3.68
CA TRP A 181 -8.35 0.26 3.46
C TRP A 181 -8.57 0.16 1.95
N THR A 182 -8.32 -1.02 1.39
CA THR A 182 -8.26 -1.25 -0.06
C THR A 182 -9.42 -2.14 -0.50
N ARG A 183 -10.24 -1.67 -1.43
CA ARG A 183 -11.39 -2.43 -1.97
C ARG A 183 -11.54 -2.26 -3.48
N VAL A 184 -12.27 -3.18 -4.10
CA VAL A 184 -12.74 -2.99 -5.47
C VAL A 184 -13.70 -1.79 -5.50
N LEU A 185 -13.49 -0.88 -6.44
CA LEU A 185 -14.42 0.21 -6.71
C LEU A 185 -15.43 -0.20 -7.77
N THR A 186 -14.94 -0.63 -8.94
CA THR A 186 -15.75 -0.97 -10.12
C THR A 186 -14.88 -1.65 -11.20
N TRP A 187 -15.48 -2.02 -12.31
CA TRP A 187 -14.81 -2.51 -13.52
C TRP A 187 -15.63 -2.23 -14.77
N ASP A 188 -14.93 -2.15 -15.91
CA ASP A 188 -15.50 -2.14 -17.25
C ASP A 188 -15.06 -3.41 -18.03
N GLU A 189 -15.17 -3.41 -19.36
CA GLU A 189 -14.78 -4.53 -20.22
C GLU A 189 -13.28 -4.86 -20.14
N LYS A 190 -12.43 -3.87 -19.88
CA LYS A 190 -10.96 -3.96 -19.92
C LYS A 190 -10.31 -3.65 -18.56
N TRP A 191 -10.79 -2.60 -17.89
CA TRP A 191 -10.16 -2.01 -16.73
C TRP A 191 -10.87 -2.40 -15.43
N PHE A 192 -10.05 -2.61 -14.41
CA PHE A 192 -10.43 -2.92 -13.05
C PHE A 192 -9.96 -1.79 -12.13
N TYR A 193 -10.88 -1.23 -11.35
CA TYR A 193 -10.62 -0.04 -10.55
C TYR A 193 -10.61 -0.41 -9.06
N ILE A 194 -9.53 -0.02 -8.38
CA ILE A 194 -9.34 -0.25 -6.95
C ILE A 194 -9.26 1.11 -6.26
N VAL A 195 -9.99 1.28 -5.16
CA VAL A 195 -9.85 2.44 -4.28
C VAL A 195 -9.13 2.04 -3.01
N THR A 196 -8.21 2.90 -2.56
CA THR A 196 -7.50 2.73 -1.29
C THR A 196 -7.57 4.01 -0.49
N HIS A 197 -8.04 3.91 0.75
CA HIS A 197 -8.00 5.01 1.71
C HIS A 197 -6.86 4.78 2.71
N PHE A 198 -6.05 5.82 2.91
CA PHE A 198 -5.10 5.87 4.01
C PHE A 198 -5.84 6.44 5.21
N VAL A 199 -5.91 5.67 6.29
CA VAL A 199 -6.68 5.98 7.50
C VAL A 199 -5.73 5.95 8.68
N ARG A 200 -5.81 6.92 9.59
CA ARG A 200 -5.05 6.85 10.85
C ARG A 200 -5.49 5.62 11.64
N LYS A 201 -4.52 4.85 12.15
CA LYS A 201 -4.80 3.64 12.91
C LYS A 201 -5.67 3.94 14.13
N ASP A 202 -6.56 3.02 14.48
CA ASP A 202 -7.46 3.06 15.64
C ASP A 202 -8.49 4.21 15.65
N LYS A 203 -8.62 4.98 14.55
CA LYS A 203 -9.66 6.02 14.41
C LYS A 203 -10.96 5.50 13.81
N VAL A 204 -10.89 4.41 13.06
CA VAL A 204 -12.03 3.72 12.47
C VAL A 204 -11.82 2.23 12.71
N VAL A 205 -12.82 1.55 13.25
CA VAL A 205 -12.75 0.11 13.55
C VAL A 205 -13.84 -0.60 12.75
N PRO A 206 -13.54 -1.67 12.00
CA PRO A 206 -14.56 -2.40 11.28
C PRO A 206 -15.49 -3.16 12.25
N ASN A 207 -16.78 -3.20 11.92
CA ASN A 207 -17.77 -3.92 12.72
C ASN A 207 -17.49 -5.43 12.80
N LYS A 208 -17.00 -6.02 11.71
CA LYS A 208 -16.65 -7.45 11.61
C LYS A 208 -15.62 -7.69 10.52
N TYR A 209 -14.88 -8.79 10.65
CA TYR A 209 -14.02 -9.34 9.61
C TYR A 209 -14.68 -10.59 9.01
N SER A 210 -15.34 -10.43 7.88
CA SER A 210 -16.09 -11.49 7.18
C SER A 210 -15.20 -12.67 6.74
N LEU A 211 -14.05 -12.39 6.13
CA LEU A 211 -13.10 -13.41 5.66
C LEU A 211 -12.23 -14.00 6.78
N TYR A 212 -12.06 -13.28 7.89
CA TYR A 212 -11.22 -13.69 9.02
C TYR A 212 -11.96 -13.49 10.37
N PRO A 213 -13.05 -14.24 10.65
CA PRO A 213 -13.87 -14.02 11.84
C PRO A 213 -13.10 -14.08 13.17
N GLN A 214 -12.01 -14.84 13.21
CA GLN A 214 -11.12 -14.93 14.37
C GLN A 214 -10.52 -13.57 14.78
N GLN A 215 -10.37 -12.63 13.84
CA GLN A 215 -9.81 -11.29 14.11
C GLN A 215 -10.81 -10.38 14.84
N GLY A 216 -12.12 -10.68 14.79
CA GLY A 216 -13.16 -9.84 15.39
C GLY A 216 -13.36 -10.01 16.90
N SER A 217 -12.69 -10.98 17.54
CA SER A 217 -12.98 -11.40 18.92
C SER A 217 -11.99 -10.87 19.98
N SER A 218 -10.84 -10.33 19.57
CA SER A 218 -9.73 -10.03 20.49
C SER A 218 -9.61 -8.58 20.97
N GLY A 219 -10.31 -7.62 20.35
CA GLY A 219 -10.15 -6.18 20.64
C GLY A 219 -11.43 -5.40 20.98
N ALA A 220 -12.61 -6.03 20.89
CA ALA A 220 -13.88 -5.33 21.07
C ALA A 220 -14.26 -5.04 22.54
N LYS A 221 -13.47 -5.52 23.52
CA LYS A 221 -13.76 -5.33 24.95
C LYS A 221 -13.20 -4.02 25.53
N ASP A 222 -12.13 -3.46 24.99
CA ASP A 222 -11.48 -2.28 25.59
C ASP A 222 -11.89 -0.93 24.97
N SER A 223 -12.49 -0.93 23.77
CA SER A 223 -12.89 0.29 23.05
C SER A 223 -14.35 0.73 23.31
N LYS A 224 -15.17 -0.07 24.00
CA LYS A 224 -16.56 0.29 24.36
C LYS A 224 -16.70 1.32 25.51
N LYS A 225 -15.60 1.90 26.00
CA LYS A 225 -15.62 2.90 27.09
C LYS A 225 -15.66 4.35 26.64
N SER A 226 -15.86 4.65 25.35
CA SER A 226 -16.05 6.03 24.90
C SER A 226 -17.29 6.17 24.01
N GLY A 227 -18.39 6.58 24.63
CA GLY A 227 -19.35 7.51 24.04
C GLY A 227 -20.28 6.99 22.95
N SER A 228 -21.55 6.80 23.32
CA SER A 228 -22.71 6.86 22.44
C SER A 228 -22.67 8.09 21.51
N ALA A 229 -22.70 7.90 20.19
CA ALA A 229 -23.05 8.95 19.23
C ALA A 229 -23.52 8.34 17.90
N SER A 230 -24.84 8.18 17.75
CA SER A 230 -25.50 7.81 16.49
C SER A 230 -25.76 9.02 15.56
N ILE A 231 -25.05 10.13 15.77
CA ILE A 231 -25.00 11.30 14.89
C ILE A 231 -23.54 11.75 14.85
N THR A 232 -22.89 11.73 13.68
CA THR A 232 -21.48 12.14 13.31
C THR A 232 -20.45 11.06 12.95
N ASP A 233 -20.82 9.79 12.77
CA ASP A 233 -19.87 8.71 12.38
C ASP A 233 -19.17 8.97 11.03
N ASP A 234 -19.92 9.42 10.02
CA ASP A 234 -19.36 9.75 8.69
C ASP A 234 -18.36 10.91 8.71
N THR A 235 -18.59 11.90 9.58
CA THR A 235 -17.69 13.05 9.72
C THR A 235 -16.39 12.65 10.39
N LEU A 236 -16.46 11.76 11.40
CA LEU A 236 -15.27 11.22 12.08
C LEU A 236 -14.46 10.32 11.14
N SER A 237 -15.13 9.46 10.37
CA SER A 237 -14.51 8.62 9.35
C SER A 237 -13.77 9.46 8.30
N ASN A 238 -14.39 10.52 7.77
CA ASN A 238 -13.73 11.42 6.81
C ASN A 238 -12.58 12.22 7.44
N LYS A 239 -12.66 12.53 8.74
CA LYS A 239 -11.54 13.15 9.49
C LYS A 239 -10.36 12.18 9.71
N ALA A 240 -10.61 10.88 9.75
CA ALA A 240 -9.58 9.86 9.89
C ALA A 240 -8.81 9.60 8.58
N ILE A 241 -9.43 9.85 7.43
CA ILE A 241 -8.79 9.69 6.11
C ILE A 241 -7.72 10.77 5.90
N VAL A 242 -6.48 10.36 5.64
CA VAL A 242 -5.34 11.25 5.35
C VAL A 242 -5.06 11.34 3.85
N ALA A 243 -5.31 10.28 3.10
CA ALA A 243 -5.21 10.28 1.64
C ALA A 243 -6.18 9.28 1.01
N THR A 244 -6.51 9.47 -0.26
CA THR A 244 -7.35 8.55 -1.03
C THR A 244 -6.75 8.35 -2.40
N ALA A 245 -6.57 7.11 -2.81
CA ALA A 245 -6.03 6.75 -4.10
C ALA A 245 -7.02 5.94 -4.92
N LEU A 246 -7.09 6.24 -6.21
CA LEU A 246 -7.81 5.49 -7.23
C LEU A 246 -6.80 4.89 -8.19
N SER A 247 -6.88 3.58 -8.42
CA SER A 247 -5.98 2.83 -9.30
C SER A 247 -6.76 2.17 -10.43
N LYS A 248 -6.36 2.45 -11.67
CA LYS A 248 -6.87 1.82 -12.89
C LYS A 248 -5.92 0.72 -13.33
N CYS A 249 -6.41 -0.51 -13.30
CA CYS A 249 -5.60 -1.71 -13.48
C CYS A 249 -6.15 -2.60 -14.59
N VAL A 250 -5.32 -3.45 -15.18
CA VAL A 250 -5.74 -4.41 -16.23
C VAL A 250 -5.15 -5.79 -15.93
N PHE A 251 -5.98 -6.83 -16.02
CA PHE A 251 -5.51 -8.20 -15.92
C PHE A 251 -4.83 -8.60 -17.22
N LYS A 252 -3.59 -9.08 -17.12
CA LYS A 252 -2.75 -9.44 -18.26
C LYS A 252 -2.25 -10.87 -18.11
N GLN A 253 -2.37 -11.64 -19.19
CA GLN A 253 -1.71 -12.92 -19.37
C GLN A 253 -0.72 -12.76 -20.53
N GLY A 254 0.54 -12.41 -20.20
CA GLY A 254 1.50 -11.94 -21.20
C GLY A 254 0.94 -10.70 -21.94
N ARG A 255 0.80 -10.79 -23.27
CA ARG A 255 0.23 -9.70 -24.09
C ARG A 255 -1.30 -9.66 -24.11
N LYS A 256 -1.96 -10.78 -23.76
CA LYS A 256 -3.43 -10.90 -23.79
C LYS A 256 -4.04 -10.19 -22.58
N THR A 257 -5.11 -9.44 -22.82
CA THR A 257 -5.93 -8.84 -21.77
C THR A 257 -7.01 -9.82 -21.35
N VAL A 258 -7.19 -10.00 -20.05
CA VAL A 258 -8.31 -10.76 -19.47
C VAL A 258 -9.33 -9.77 -18.95
N SER A 259 -10.60 -9.93 -19.32
CA SER A 259 -11.64 -9.00 -18.86
C SER A 259 -11.87 -9.16 -17.34
N PRO A 260 -12.14 -8.07 -16.61
CA PRO A 260 -12.46 -8.14 -15.19
C PRO A 260 -13.67 -9.04 -14.89
N ALA A 261 -14.71 -9.00 -15.74
CA ALA A 261 -15.89 -9.84 -15.60
C ALA A 261 -15.55 -11.35 -15.66
N LEU A 262 -14.71 -11.76 -16.61
CA LEU A 262 -14.22 -13.14 -16.69
C LEU A 262 -13.40 -13.50 -15.44
N MET A 263 -12.52 -12.61 -14.99
CA MET A 263 -11.69 -12.83 -13.81
C MET A 263 -12.52 -13.01 -12.53
N LEU A 264 -13.58 -12.22 -12.37
CA LEU A 264 -14.54 -12.32 -11.26
C LEU A 264 -15.31 -13.64 -11.31
N LYS A 265 -15.81 -14.04 -12.49
CA LYS A 265 -16.53 -15.30 -12.68
C LYS A 265 -15.67 -16.52 -12.34
N ILE A 266 -14.46 -16.60 -12.90
CA ILE A 266 -13.51 -17.69 -12.63
C ILE A 266 -13.10 -17.72 -11.15
N SER A 267 -13.03 -16.55 -10.49
CA SER A 267 -12.71 -16.47 -9.07
C SER A 267 -13.87 -16.87 -8.14
N GLY A 268 -15.06 -17.13 -8.68
CA GLY A 268 -16.28 -17.40 -7.89
C GLY A 268 -16.83 -16.16 -7.19
N LEU A 269 -16.50 -14.97 -7.69
CA LEU A 269 -16.95 -13.68 -7.16
C LEU A 269 -18.25 -13.22 -7.82
N LEU A 270 -18.53 -13.64 -9.04
CA LEU A 270 -19.84 -13.44 -9.66
C LEU A 270 -20.58 -14.78 -9.72
N PRO A 271 -21.90 -14.80 -9.44
CA PRO A 271 -22.75 -15.95 -9.73
C PRO A 271 -22.53 -16.40 -11.18
N VAL A 272 -22.33 -17.70 -11.37
CA VAL A 272 -22.39 -18.28 -12.70
C VAL A 272 -23.87 -18.30 -13.02
N MET A 273 -24.35 -17.37 -13.86
CA MET A 273 -25.68 -17.53 -14.46
C MET A 273 -25.75 -18.97 -14.98
N SER A 274 -26.63 -19.78 -14.40
CA SER A 274 -27.07 -21.06 -14.94
C SER A 274 -27.90 -20.76 -16.19
N LEU A 275 -27.24 -20.24 -17.22
CA LEU A 275 -27.75 -20.33 -18.56
C LEU A 275 -27.31 -21.71 -19.02
N ASP A 276 -28.30 -22.61 -19.09
CA ASP A 276 -28.22 -23.84 -19.86
C ASP A 276 -27.38 -23.63 -21.13
N GLU A 277 -26.47 -24.58 -21.33
CA GLU A 277 -25.76 -24.89 -22.56
C GLU A 277 -25.96 -23.90 -23.72
N THR A 278 -25.06 -22.92 -23.85
CA THR A 278 -24.80 -22.37 -25.18
C THR A 278 -23.78 -23.31 -25.84
N PRO A 279 -24.15 -24.05 -26.91
CA PRO A 279 -23.24 -24.98 -27.50
C PRO A 279 -22.10 -24.22 -28.15
N SER A 280 -20.87 -24.67 -27.85
CA SER A 280 -19.67 -24.45 -28.64
C SER A 280 -20.01 -24.40 -30.14
N PRO A 281 -19.43 -23.50 -30.95
CA PRO A 281 -19.58 -23.58 -32.40
C PRO A 281 -18.88 -24.86 -32.88
N GLN A 282 -19.65 -25.92 -33.06
CA GLN A 282 -19.18 -27.18 -33.63
C GLN A 282 -19.05 -27.01 -35.15
N LEU A 283 -17.82 -27.23 -35.60
CA LEU A 283 -17.43 -27.36 -36.99
C LEU A 283 -18.30 -28.44 -37.68
N HIS A 284 -18.83 -28.10 -38.84
CA HIS A 284 -19.71 -28.95 -39.66
C HIS A 284 -19.19 -30.39 -39.85
N GLY A 285 -20.12 -31.34 -39.70
CA GLY A 285 -20.02 -32.70 -40.20
C GLY A 285 -21.41 -33.33 -40.23
N ASP A 286 -21.99 -33.43 -41.42
CA ASP A 286 -23.24 -34.14 -41.73
C ASP A 286 -23.27 -35.56 -41.15
N ARG A 287 -24.45 -35.98 -40.63
CA ARG A 287 -25.19 -37.19 -41.06
C ARG A 287 -26.47 -37.45 -40.25
N ASP A 288 -27.56 -37.49 -41.01
CA ASP A 288 -28.89 -38.13 -40.90
C ASP A 288 -29.33 -39.00 -39.70
N GLN A 289 -30.62 -38.77 -39.36
CA GLN A 289 -31.72 -39.67 -38.94
C GLN A 289 -31.56 -40.64 -37.75
N ALA A 290 -32.38 -40.45 -36.70
CA ALA A 290 -33.67 -41.15 -36.51
C ALA A 290 -34.24 -40.97 -35.09
N SER A 291 -35.57 -41.02 -35.01
CA SER A 291 -36.50 -40.97 -33.86
C SER A 291 -36.19 -41.82 -32.63
N LEU A 292 -36.56 -41.38 -31.41
CA LEU A 292 -37.62 -41.98 -30.55
C LEU A 292 -37.66 -41.40 -29.11
N GLN A 293 -38.90 -41.20 -28.65
CA GLN A 293 -39.45 -41.33 -27.28
C GLN A 293 -39.17 -40.31 -26.17
N SER A 294 -40.20 -39.47 -25.99
CA SER A 294 -40.79 -39.01 -24.73
C SER A 294 -40.60 -39.96 -23.54
N SER A 295 -40.04 -39.44 -22.45
CA SER A 295 -40.37 -39.87 -21.09
C SER A 295 -40.40 -38.65 -20.15
N ARG A 296 -41.63 -38.30 -19.75
CA ARG A 296 -41.91 -37.41 -18.62
C ARG A 296 -41.63 -38.15 -17.32
N SER A 297 -40.89 -37.51 -16.42
CA SER A 297 -40.83 -37.81 -14.98
C SER A 297 -40.30 -36.55 -14.29
N SER A 298 -41.19 -35.71 -13.76
CA SER A 298 -41.45 -35.58 -12.31
C SER A 298 -40.24 -35.01 -11.57
N ASP A 299 -40.20 -33.70 -11.37
CA ASP A 299 -40.78 -33.03 -10.18
C ASP A 299 -39.97 -33.33 -8.90
N SER A 300 -39.03 -32.43 -8.62
CA SER A 300 -38.74 -32.00 -7.25
C SER A 300 -38.27 -30.56 -7.33
N GLY A 301 -39.19 -29.65 -7.04
CA GLY A 301 -39.00 -28.20 -7.13
C GLY A 301 -37.80 -27.66 -6.36
N ILE A 302 -37.09 -26.75 -7.03
CA ILE A 302 -36.27 -25.69 -6.43
C ILE A 302 -36.56 -24.42 -7.25
N GLU A 303 -37.76 -23.85 -7.11
CA GLU A 303 -38.09 -22.52 -7.66
C GLU A 303 -37.71 -21.37 -6.70
N MET A 304 -36.86 -21.64 -5.68
CA MET A 304 -36.53 -20.69 -4.62
C MET A 304 -35.15 -19.99 -4.73
N ASP A 305 -34.41 -20.10 -5.84
CA ASP A 305 -33.06 -19.50 -5.94
C ASP A 305 -32.91 -18.37 -6.98
N ASP A 306 -33.64 -18.42 -8.10
CA ASP A 306 -33.48 -17.44 -9.20
C ASP A 306 -33.77 -15.98 -8.78
N SER A 307 -34.77 -15.78 -7.93
CA SER A 307 -35.17 -14.43 -7.49
C SER A 307 -34.13 -13.75 -6.58
N LYS A 308 -33.43 -14.53 -5.77
CA LYS A 308 -32.41 -14.03 -4.85
C LYS A 308 -31.11 -13.76 -5.60
N GLU A 309 -30.68 -14.68 -6.46
CA GLU A 309 -29.50 -14.49 -7.30
C GLU A 309 -29.65 -13.27 -8.23
N MET A 310 -30.81 -13.11 -8.86
CA MET A 310 -31.09 -11.95 -9.70
C MET A 310 -31.00 -10.64 -8.90
N ARG A 311 -31.53 -10.62 -7.67
CA ARG A 311 -31.43 -9.46 -6.77
C ARG A 311 -29.98 -9.17 -6.35
N ASP A 312 -29.17 -10.20 -6.11
CA ASP A 312 -27.78 -10.02 -5.72
C ASP A 312 -26.92 -9.55 -6.90
N LEU A 313 -27.17 -10.05 -8.12
CA LEU A 313 -26.60 -9.52 -9.35
C LEU A 313 -26.96 -8.05 -9.58
N GLU A 314 -28.23 -7.68 -9.37
CA GLU A 314 -28.68 -6.30 -9.49
C GLU A 314 -27.96 -5.37 -8.49
N LYS A 315 -27.77 -5.80 -7.24
CA LYS A 315 -26.98 -5.04 -6.26
C LYS A 315 -25.53 -4.85 -6.70
N ILE A 316 -24.90 -5.92 -7.21
CA ILE A 316 -23.52 -5.87 -7.69
C ILE A 316 -23.41 -4.90 -8.87
N GLU A 317 -24.36 -4.95 -9.79
CA GLU A 317 -24.38 -4.07 -10.96
C GLU A 317 -24.63 -2.62 -10.56
N ASN A 318 -25.54 -2.36 -9.64
CA ASN A 318 -25.78 -1.01 -9.10
C ASN A 318 -24.53 -0.43 -8.43
N GLU A 319 -23.82 -1.24 -7.63
CA GLU A 319 -22.55 -0.84 -7.01
C GLU A 319 -21.44 -0.62 -8.05
N ARG A 320 -21.37 -1.46 -9.09
CA ARG A 320 -20.44 -1.30 -10.21
C ARG A 320 -20.70 0.01 -10.95
N LEU A 321 -21.95 0.30 -11.32
CA LEU A 321 -22.33 1.54 -12.00
C LEU A 321 -22.08 2.77 -11.13
N ARG A 322 -22.38 2.70 -9.83
CA ARG A 322 -22.06 3.77 -8.86
C ARG A 322 -20.56 4.08 -8.89
N GLY A 323 -19.71 3.05 -8.78
CA GLY A 323 -18.26 3.22 -8.82
C GLY A 323 -17.73 3.72 -10.18
N MET A 324 -18.44 3.42 -11.28
CA MET A 324 -18.06 3.85 -12.63
C MET A 324 -18.07 5.37 -12.79
N SER A 325 -19.03 6.06 -12.17
CA SER A 325 -19.08 7.53 -12.17
C SER A 325 -17.83 8.19 -11.60
N VAL A 326 -17.19 7.54 -10.61
CA VAL A 326 -15.93 8.00 -10.00
C VAL A 326 -14.72 7.55 -10.83
N ALA A 327 -14.79 6.37 -11.46
CA ALA A 327 -13.71 5.84 -12.29
C ALA A 327 -13.43 6.68 -13.54
N THR A 328 -14.43 7.43 -14.04
CA THR A 328 -14.29 8.33 -15.19
C THR A 328 -13.17 9.33 -15.05
N THR A 329 -12.77 9.72 -13.82
CA THR A 329 -11.62 10.62 -13.58
C THR A 329 -10.29 10.06 -14.09
N LEU A 330 -10.15 8.74 -14.23
CA LEU A 330 -8.97 8.08 -14.82
C LEU A 330 -9.24 7.51 -16.23
N ALA A 331 -10.38 7.83 -16.83
CA ALA A 331 -10.70 7.38 -18.17
C ALA A 331 -9.92 8.20 -19.22
N ALA A 332 -9.68 7.62 -20.40
CA ALA A 332 -8.90 8.26 -21.46
C ALA A 332 -9.53 9.60 -21.88
N GLN A 333 -10.86 9.66 -21.91
CA GLN A 333 -11.62 10.86 -22.26
C GLN A 333 -11.29 12.08 -21.38
N ALA A 334 -10.83 11.86 -20.13
CA ALA A 334 -10.43 12.95 -19.24
C ALA A 334 -8.97 13.43 -19.49
N GLN A 335 -8.15 12.63 -20.17
CA GLN A 335 -6.72 12.87 -20.39
C GLN A 335 -6.40 13.25 -21.84
N ASP A 336 -7.12 12.67 -22.82
CA ASP A 336 -6.91 12.88 -24.26
C ASP A 336 -6.81 14.38 -24.65
N PRO A 337 -7.63 15.31 -24.11
CA PRO A 337 -7.50 16.73 -24.42
C PRO A 337 -6.15 17.33 -24.03
N LEU A 338 -5.59 16.93 -22.89
CA LEU A 338 -4.29 17.41 -22.41
C LEU A 338 -3.13 16.80 -23.21
N GLU A 339 -3.28 15.53 -23.64
CA GLU A 339 -2.29 14.88 -24.50
C GLU A 339 -2.25 15.53 -25.89
N MET A 340 -3.40 15.92 -26.43
CA MET A 340 -3.49 16.63 -27.72
C MET A 340 -2.97 18.08 -27.66
N GLU A 341 -2.99 18.72 -26.49
CA GLU A 341 -2.43 20.07 -26.30
C GLU A 341 -0.90 20.09 -26.42
N PHE A 342 -0.23 18.95 -26.18
CA PHE A 342 1.22 18.87 -26.28
C PHE A 342 1.68 18.82 -27.74
N THR A 343 2.10 19.96 -28.28
CA THR A 343 2.58 20.07 -29.68
C THR A 343 4.11 20.19 -29.81
N ALA A 344 4.84 20.42 -28.70
CA ALA A 344 6.29 20.68 -28.67
C ALA A 344 6.78 21.87 -29.53
N GLU A 345 5.87 22.60 -30.19
CA GLU A 345 6.17 23.73 -31.09
C GLU A 345 6.24 25.09 -30.36
N GLY A 346 5.94 25.12 -29.05
CA GLY A 346 5.99 26.34 -28.24
C GLY A 346 7.38 26.63 -27.66
N ASP A 347 7.61 27.91 -27.31
CA ASP A 347 8.81 28.32 -26.60
C ASP A 347 8.90 27.66 -25.21
N ALA A 348 10.07 27.13 -24.87
CA ALA A 348 10.35 26.59 -23.54
C ALA A 348 10.93 27.67 -22.61
N LEU A 349 10.51 27.68 -21.35
CA LEU A 349 11.04 28.59 -20.32
C LEU A 349 12.56 28.43 -20.11
N GLY A 350 13.07 27.20 -20.26
CA GLY A 350 14.48 26.88 -20.08
C GLY A 350 14.71 25.40 -19.82
N ARG A 351 15.97 25.04 -19.55
CA ARG A 351 16.37 23.67 -19.20
C ARG A 351 17.24 23.70 -17.95
N HIS A 352 16.85 22.93 -16.94
CA HIS A 352 17.61 22.72 -15.71
C HIS A 352 18.02 21.26 -15.57
N THR A 353 19.09 21.02 -14.80
CA THR A 353 19.39 19.69 -14.27
C THR A 353 18.76 19.58 -12.88
N ASP A 354 18.28 18.40 -12.52
CA ASP A 354 17.61 18.12 -11.24
C ASP A 354 18.60 17.92 -10.07
N GLY A 355 19.88 18.24 -10.27
CA GLY A 355 20.92 18.06 -9.27
C GLY A 355 21.35 16.60 -9.06
N THR A 356 20.92 15.67 -9.91
CA THR A 356 21.37 14.27 -9.83
C THR A 356 22.83 14.10 -10.29
N GLY A 357 23.46 13.05 -9.78
CA GLY A 357 24.87 12.74 -10.07
C GLY A 357 25.88 13.56 -9.27
N ILE A 358 27.15 13.20 -9.40
CA ILE A 358 28.25 13.81 -8.62
C ILE A 358 28.30 15.32 -8.89
N THR A 359 28.19 15.74 -10.15
CA THR A 359 28.24 17.15 -10.54
C THR A 359 27.10 17.96 -9.94
N GLY A 360 25.87 17.42 -9.93
CA GLY A 360 24.72 18.09 -9.33
C GLY A 360 24.89 18.26 -7.82
N VAL A 361 25.24 17.19 -7.11
CA VAL A 361 25.48 17.21 -5.66
C VAL A 361 26.59 18.18 -5.28
N VAL A 362 27.74 18.10 -5.95
CA VAL A 362 28.88 19.00 -5.67
C VAL A 362 28.52 20.45 -5.96
N SER A 363 27.86 20.71 -7.09
CA SER A 363 27.41 22.06 -7.45
C SER A 363 26.44 22.62 -6.39
N THR A 364 25.48 21.83 -5.94
CA THR A 364 24.51 22.26 -4.91
C THR A 364 25.21 22.53 -3.58
N LEU A 365 26.08 21.63 -3.11
CA LEU A 365 26.82 21.81 -1.86
C LEU A 365 27.73 23.03 -1.92
N ALA A 366 28.40 23.25 -3.04
CA ALA A 366 29.28 24.40 -3.21
C ALA A 366 28.50 25.72 -3.24
N GLN A 367 27.31 25.75 -3.85
CA GLN A 367 26.42 26.92 -3.81
C GLN A 367 25.92 27.21 -2.38
N LEU A 368 25.51 26.17 -1.64
CA LEU A 368 25.09 26.30 -0.25
C LEU A 368 26.24 26.77 0.67
N ALA A 369 27.47 26.41 0.34
CA ALA A 369 28.67 26.88 1.02
C ALA A 369 29.17 28.26 0.53
N HIS A 370 28.42 28.92 -0.36
CA HIS A 370 28.79 30.21 -0.97
C HIS A 370 30.15 30.21 -1.71
N LEU A 371 30.56 29.07 -2.25
CA LEU A 371 31.80 28.96 -3.03
C LEU A 371 31.60 29.57 -4.43
N THR A 372 32.57 30.38 -4.87
CA THR A 372 32.56 30.96 -6.22
C THR A 372 32.92 29.91 -7.25
N ARG A 373 32.53 30.11 -8.52
CA ARG A 373 32.83 29.19 -9.63
C ARG A 373 34.34 28.91 -9.78
N THR A 374 35.18 29.87 -9.41
CA THR A 374 36.64 29.78 -9.39
C THR A 374 37.22 28.96 -8.23
N GLN A 375 36.41 28.62 -7.22
CA GLN A 375 36.79 27.76 -6.09
C GLN A 375 36.34 26.30 -6.27
N ILE A 376 35.51 26.03 -7.30
CA ILE A 376 34.89 24.72 -7.58
C ILE A 376 35.59 24.01 -8.76
N LEU A 377 36.29 24.77 -9.61
CA LEU A 377 37.21 24.30 -10.64
C LEU A 377 38.64 24.34 -10.12
#